data_AF-A0A925QM11-F1
#
_entry.id   AF-A0A925QM11-F1
#
_cell.length_a   1.000
_cell.length_b   1.000
_cell.length_c   1.000
_cell.angle_alpha   90.00
_cell.angle_beta   90.00
_cell.angle_gamma   90.00
#
_symmetry.space_group_name_H-M   'P 1'
#
loop_
_entity.id
_entity.type
_entity.pdbx_description
1 polymer ?
#
loop_
_entity_poly.entity_id
_entity_poly.type
_entity_poly.pdbx_seq_one_letter_code
_entity_poly.pdbx_strand_id
1 'polypeptide(L)'
;MNLKTAFTGLALVAGLAASQVNAQSLPIVDGFTSVKLTSAPTLTAAGLSVGVLGSALFSPGSDGLPLAYFPITGGLLNTGTFAGSIEHNGSGLRLSTASASVNLTDFVINTSALTLSGDVAFGGTSLADVPLFNLSASGDLSAPFTLTLTSTAAGALTTIFGLPNLTGLTVGVANTLPVTTVPEPATYLSLLGGLALIGGSLARRRAQAQAETSSV
;
A
#
# COMPACT_ATOMS: atom_id res chain seq x y z
N MET A 1 -1.31 75.76 9.97
CA MET A 1 -0.48 74.96 10.89
C MET A 1 -0.17 73.65 10.18
N ASN A 2 1.06 73.50 9.70
CA ASN A 2 1.54 72.31 9.00
C ASN A 2 1.94 71.25 10.03
N LEU A 3 1.48 70.00 9.89
CA LEU A 3 2.34 68.86 10.17
C LEU A 3 1.86 67.61 9.42
N LYS A 4 2.70 67.20 8.47
CA LYS A 4 2.72 65.89 7.83
C LYS A 4 3.13 64.86 8.88
N THR A 5 2.45 63.72 8.94
CA THR A 5 3.08 62.44 9.31
C THR A 5 2.25 61.29 8.77
N ALA A 6 2.77 60.71 7.69
CA ALA A 6 2.46 59.38 7.23
C ALA A 6 3.07 58.36 8.21
N PHE A 7 2.40 57.24 8.45
CA PHE A 7 3.05 55.93 8.46
C PHE A 7 2.06 54.88 7.96
N THR A 8 2.28 54.51 6.72
CA THR A 8 1.87 53.26 6.08
C THR A 8 2.33 52.08 6.92
N GLY A 9 1.40 51.33 7.51
CA GLY A 9 1.63 49.99 8.02
C GLY A 9 0.80 48.99 7.20
N LEU A 10 1.21 48.74 5.96
CA LEU A 10 0.57 47.71 5.13
C LEU A 10 1.12 46.33 5.52
N ALA A 11 0.18 45.44 5.83
CA ALA A 11 0.31 44.08 6.33
C ALA A 11 1.46 43.23 5.74
N LEU A 12 2.20 42.55 6.62
CA LEU A 12 3.01 41.38 6.28
C LEU A 12 2.67 40.22 7.24
N VAL A 13 1.50 39.63 7.07
CA VAL A 13 1.18 38.29 7.61
C VAL A 13 0.60 37.48 6.46
N ALA A 14 1.46 37.11 5.51
CA ALA A 14 1.12 36.21 4.42
C ALA A 14 1.72 34.84 4.70
N GLY A 15 0.87 33.95 5.23
CA GLY A 15 0.88 32.53 4.88
C GLY A 15 2.06 31.69 5.35
N LEU A 16 2.16 31.44 6.67
CA LEU A 16 2.51 30.07 7.09
C LEU A 16 1.27 29.20 6.85
N ALA A 17 1.03 28.86 5.58
CA ALA A 17 0.16 27.72 5.28
C ALA A 17 0.92 26.49 5.75
N ALA A 18 0.62 26.02 6.96
CA ALA A 18 0.91 24.66 7.35
C ALA A 18 0.39 23.79 6.21
N SER A 19 1.29 23.15 5.47
CA SER A 19 0.96 22.14 4.49
C SER A 19 0.27 21.02 5.26
N GLN A 20 -1.05 21.11 5.39
CA GLN A 20 -1.89 20.02 5.81
C GLN A 20 -1.59 18.91 4.82
N VAL A 21 -0.82 17.89 5.25
CA VAL A 21 -0.68 16.65 4.51
C VAL A 21 -2.07 16.07 4.49
N ASN A 22 -2.83 16.42 3.46
CA ASN A 22 -4.20 15.95 3.33
C ASN A 22 -4.08 14.45 3.08
N ALA A 23 -4.68 13.64 3.96
CA ALA A 23 -4.76 12.20 3.77
C ALA A 23 -5.45 11.95 2.43
N GLN A 24 -4.67 11.50 1.44
CA GLN A 24 -5.14 11.27 0.08
C GLN A 24 -5.08 9.77 -0.21
N SER A 25 -6.07 9.29 -0.94
CA SER A 25 -6.01 7.97 -1.56
C SER A 25 -5.06 8.07 -2.74
N LEU A 26 -3.96 7.32 -2.68
CA LEU A 26 -2.92 7.32 -3.69
C LEU A 26 -2.85 5.95 -4.37
N PRO A 27 -2.64 5.91 -5.70
CA PRO A 27 -2.39 4.67 -6.40
C PRO A 27 -1.06 4.06 -5.95
N ILE A 28 -1.07 2.74 -5.79
CA ILE A 28 0.13 1.95 -5.54
C ILE A 28 0.75 1.62 -6.90
N VAL A 29 2.06 1.83 -7.03
CA VAL A 29 2.80 1.65 -8.30
C VAL A 29 3.81 0.52 -8.23
N ASP A 30 4.23 0.12 -7.04
CA ASP A 30 5.19 -0.96 -6.83
C ASP A 30 5.13 -1.44 -5.37
N GLY A 31 5.94 -2.44 -5.02
CA GLY A 31 6.15 -2.91 -3.66
C GLY A 31 6.08 -4.43 -3.58
N PHE A 32 6.15 -4.92 -2.35
CA PHE A 32 6.03 -6.35 -2.09
C PHE A 32 5.30 -6.62 -0.77
N THR A 33 4.68 -7.78 -0.71
CA THR A 33 4.12 -8.34 0.51
C THR A 33 4.87 -9.62 0.85
N SER A 34 5.49 -9.67 2.02
CA SER A 34 6.12 -10.88 2.54
C SER A 34 5.19 -11.55 3.54
N VAL A 35 4.96 -12.85 3.38
CA VAL A 35 4.15 -13.67 4.28
C VAL A 35 5.04 -14.75 4.89
N LYS A 36 5.15 -14.72 6.21
CA LYS A 36 5.78 -15.79 6.99
C LYS A 36 4.73 -16.83 7.34
N LEU A 37 4.86 -18.04 6.78
CA LEU A 37 3.90 -19.13 6.95
C LEU A 37 4.18 -19.88 8.27
N THR A 38 3.64 -19.37 9.37
CA THR A 38 3.85 -19.94 10.71
C THR A 38 3.20 -21.31 10.89
N SER A 39 2.15 -21.62 10.14
CA SER A 39 1.48 -22.92 10.17
C SER A 39 2.09 -23.96 9.23
N ALA A 40 3.13 -23.62 8.47
CA ALA A 40 3.73 -24.54 7.51
C ALA A 40 4.13 -25.90 8.11
N PRO A 41 4.70 -26.01 9.34
CA PRO A 41 4.95 -27.30 9.96
C PRO A 41 3.68 -28.12 10.21
N THR A 42 2.60 -27.46 10.65
CA THR A 42 1.30 -28.10 10.90
C THR A 42 0.67 -28.58 9.59
N LEU A 43 0.72 -27.76 8.53
CA LEU A 43 0.20 -28.13 7.20
C LEU A 43 1.00 -29.28 6.59
N THR A 44 2.33 -29.23 6.70
CA THR A 44 3.22 -30.29 6.20
C THR A 44 3.01 -31.60 6.97
N ALA A 45 2.85 -31.54 8.29
CA ALA A 45 2.51 -32.71 9.11
C ALA A 45 1.14 -33.32 8.73
N ALA A 46 0.22 -32.49 8.24
CA ALA A 46 -1.06 -32.93 7.71
C ALA A 46 -0.99 -33.40 6.24
N GLY A 47 0.20 -33.47 5.64
CA GLY A 47 0.43 -33.95 4.27
C GLY A 47 0.19 -32.91 3.19
N LEU A 48 0.00 -31.63 3.55
CA LEU A 48 -0.20 -30.53 2.62
C LEU A 48 1.14 -29.87 2.29
N SER A 49 1.46 -29.79 1.00
CA SER A 49 2.58 -29.01 0.47
C SER A 49 2.11 -27.67 -0.06
N VAL A 50 2.89 -26.62 0.21
CA VAL A 50 2.66 -25.26 -0.28
C VAL A 50 3.75 -24.91 -1.28
N GLY A 51 3.35 -24.56 -2.50
CA GLY A 51 4.20 -24.01 -3.55
C GLY A 51 3.75 -22.60 -3.94
N VAL A 52 4.60 -21.88 -4.66
CA VAL A 52 4.28 -20.57 -5.25
C VAL A 52 3.88 -20.72 -6.72
N LEU A 53 3.07 -19.78 -7.20
CA LEU A 53 2.63 -19.68 -8.60
C LEU A 53 2.93 -18.28 -9.15
N GLY A 54 3.17 -18.22 -10.46
CA GLY A 54 3.34 -16.96 -11.17
C GLY A 54 4.59 -16.19 -10.73
N SER A 55 4.44 -14.91 -10.43
CA SER A 55 5.53 -14.02 -9.99
C SER A 55 5.83 -14.08 -8.48
N ALA A 56 5.13 -14.93 -7.73
CA ALA A 56 5.44 -15.14 -6.31
C ALA A 56 6.78 -15.86 -6.12
N LEU A 57 7.54 -15.44 -5.12
CA LEU A 57 8.81 -16.05 -4.74
C LEU A 57 8.69 -16.79 -3.42
N PHE A 58 9.51 -17.83 -3.25
CA PHE A 58 9.53 -18.65 -2.05
C PHE A 58 10.93 -18.76 -1.49
N SER A 59 11.06 -18.58 -0.18
CA SER A 59 12.27 -18.84 0.59
C SER A 59 11.94 -19.80 1.73
N PRO A 60 12.72 -20.87 1.93
CA PRO A 60 12.45 -21.83 3.00
C PRO A 60 12.64 -21.25 4.42
N GLY A 61 13.24 -20.06 4.56
CA GLY A 61 13.53 -19.43 5.85
C GLY A 61 14.67 -20.12 6.60
N SER A 62 15.49 -19.35 7.32
CA SER A 62 16.60 -19.90 8.11
C SER A 62 16.14 -20.50 9.45
N ASP A 63 14.92 -20.20 9.87
CA ASP A 63 14.27 -20.66 11.10
C ASP A 63 13.30 -21.83 10.86
N GLY A 64 13.29 -22.40 9.65
CA GLY A 64 12.39 -23.48 9.26
C GLY A 64 10.95 -23.03 9.00
N LEU A 65 10.68 -21.73 9.00
CA LEU A 65 9.39 -21.16 8.64
C LEU A 65 9.50 -20.50 7.25
N PRO A 66 8.76 -20.99 6.24
CA PRO A 66 8.90 -20.47 4.91
C PRO A 66 8.35 -19.04 4.79
N LEU A 67 9.05 -18.25 3.97
CA LEU A 67 8.66 -16.91 3.55
C LEU A 67 8.20 -16.94 2.10
N ALA A 68 6.98 -16.50 1.85
CA ALA A 68 6.48 -16.23 0.52
C ALA A 68 6.51 -14.72 0.25
N TYR A 69 6.89 -14.32 -0.96
CA TYR A 69 6.89 -12.92 -1.39
C TYR A 69 5.95 -12.77 -2.58
N PHE A 70 5.07 -11.78 -2.49
CA PHE A 70 4.08 -11.44 -3.50
C PHE A 70 4.34 -10.01 -3.97
N PRO A 71 4.76 -9.80 -5.23
CA PRO A 71 4.83 -8.48 -5.83
C PRO A 71 3.48 -7.76 -5.74
N ILE A 72 3.51 -6.48 -5.39
CA ILE A 72 2.32 -5.63 -5.41
C ILE A 72 2.19 -5.05 -6.81
N THR A 73 1.07 -5.32 -7.47
CA THR A 73 0.83 -4.90 -8.86
C THR A 73 -0.04 -3.66 -8.97
N GLY A 74 -0.71 -3.26 -7.89
CA GLY A 74 -1.63 -2.14 -7.92
C GLY A 74 -2.43 -1.97 -6.63
N GLY A 75 -3.55 -1.26 -6.77
CA GLY A 75 -4.43 -0.89 -5.67
C GLY A 75 -4.39 0.60 -5.32
N LEU A 76 -5.19 0.97 -4.32
CA LEU A 76 -5.38 2.34 -3.85
C LEU A 76 -5.28 2.35 -2.33
N LEU A 77 -4.47 3.25 -1.78
CA LEU A 77 -4.25 3.34 -0.34
C LEU A 77 -4.40 4.77 0.17
N ASN A 78 -5.19 4.95 1.22
CA ASN A 78 -5.21 6.19 1.97
C ASN A 78 -3.98 6.26 2.89
N THR A 79 -3.08 7.22 2.66
CA THR A 79 -1.82 7.33 3.42
C THR A 79 -1.99 7.76 4.88
N GLY A 80 -3.14 8.34 5.25
CA GLY A 80 -3.42 8.74 6.64
C GLY A 80 -4.04 7.62 7.47
N THR A 81 -4.85 6.74 6.87
CA THR A 81 -5.58 5.68 7.58
C THR A 81 -5.14 4.27 7.22
N PHE A 82 -4.28 4.12 6.20
CA PHE A 82 -3.91 2.84 5.58
C PHE A 82 -5.12 2.06 5.02
N ALA A 83 -6.29 2.70 4.88
CA ALA A 83 -7.49 2.08 4.33
C ALA A 83 -7.43 2.05 2.80
N GLY A 84 -7.68 0.89 2.19
CA GLY A 84 -7.53 0.72 0.76
C GLY A 84 -7.57 -0.73 0.27
N SER A 85 -7.13 -0.90 -0.98
CA SER A 85 -6.87 -2.19 -1.61
C SER A 85 -5.40 -2.31 -2.01
N ILE A 86 -4.84 -3.51 -1.91
CA ILE A 86 -3.50 -3.85 -2.39
C ILE A 86 -3.65 -5.10 -3.25
N GLU A 87 -3.21 -5.02 -4.50
CA GLU A 87 -3.42 -6.06 -5.51
C GLU A 87 -2.11 -6.81 -5.81
N HIS A 88 -2.21 -8.12 -6.03
CA HIS A 88 -1.08 -9.03 -6.28
C HIS A 88 -1.34 -9.90 -7.53
N ASN A 89 -1.79 -9.28 -8.61
CA ASN A 89 -2.15 -9.98 -9.85
C ASN A 89 -0.97 -10.76 -10.43
N GLY A 90 -1.26 -11.93 -11.01
CA GLY A 90 -0.26 -12.82 -11.59
C GLY A 90 0.63 -13.52 -10.57
N SER A 91 0.36 -13.39 -9.27
CA SER A 91 1.00 -14.13 -8.19
C SER A 91 0.02 -15.11 -7.54
N GLY A 92 0.54 -16.17 -6.91
CA GLY A 92 -0.32 -17.13 -6.23
C GLY A 92 0.39 -18.15 -5.37
N LEU A 93 -0.41 -19.00 -4.73
CA LEU A 93 -0.01 -20.17 -3.99
C LEU A 93 -0.69 -21.41 -4.56
N ARG A 94 0.05 -22.52 -4.59
CA ARG A 94 -0.48 -23.85 -4.86
C ARG A 94 -0.47 -24.66 -3.58
N LEU A 95 -1.63 -25.12 -3.17
CA LEU A 95 -1.79 -26.08 -2.09
C LEU A 95 -1.98 -27.46 -2.71
N SER A 96 -1.19 -28.45 -2.31
CA SER A 96 -1.25 -29.77 -2.93
C SER A 96 -1.00 -30.90 -1.95
N THR A 97 -1.68 -32.02 -2.18
CA THR A 97 -1.40 -33.33 -1.58
C THR A 97 -1.02 -34.30 -2.71
N ALA A 98 -0.80 -35.57 -2.38
CA ALA A 98 -0.57 -36.60 -3.40
C ALA A 98 -1.77 -36.80 -4.35
N SER A 99 -2.99 -36.44 -3.94
CA SER A 99 -4.23 -36.74 -4.68
C SER A 99 -4.98 -35.51 -5.19
N ALA A 100 -4.68 -34.31 -4.68
CA ALA A 100 -5.44 -33.11 -4.97
C ALA A 100 -4.54 -31.86 -5.05
N SER A 101 -4.99 -30.84 -5.78
CA SER A 101 -4.28 -29.57 -5.90
C SER A 101 -5.26 -28.41 -6.06
N VAL A 102 -5.10 -27.36 -5.24
CA VAL A 102 -5.83 -26.10 -5.31
C VAL A 102 -4.85 -25.00 -5.63
N ASN A 103 -5.18 -24.16 -6.61
CA ASN A 103 -4.44 -22.96 -6.93
C ASN A 103 -5.20 -21.77 -6.36
N LEU A 104 -4.49 -20.90 -5.66
CA LEU A 104 -4.97 -19.64 -5.12
C LEU A 104 -4.17 -18.54 -5.82
N THR A 105 -4.79 -17.67 -6.60
CA THR A 105 -4.10 -16.64 -7.39
C THR A 105 -4.73 -15.28 -7.23
N ASP A 106 -4.06 -14.25 -7.74
CA ASP A 106 -4.61 -12.90 -7.91
C ASP A 106 -5.18 -12.34 -6.60
N PHE A 107 -4.35 -12.36 -5.57
CA PHE A 107 -4.75 -11.93 -4.24
C PHE A 107 -5.06 -10.43 -4.20
N VAL A 108 -6.06 -10.07 -3.39
CA VAL A 108 -6.42 -8.70 -3.08
C VAL A 108 -6.55 -8.55 -1.57
N ILE A 109 -5.72 -7.69 -0.98
CA ILE A 109 -5.83 -7.26 0.42
C ILE A 109 -6.78 -6.08 0.47
N ASN A 110 -7.90 -6.20 1.17
CA ASN A 110 -8.74 -5.08 1.54
C ASN A 110 -8.46 -4.71 3.00
N THR A 111 -7.69 -3.65 3.20
CA THR A 111 -7.30 -3.18 4.55
C THR A 111 -8.45 -2.49 5.29
N SER A 112 -9.52 -2.11 4.57
CA SER A 112 -10.71 -1.49 5.18
C SER A 112 -11.67 -2.54 5.73
N ALA A 113 -11.90 -3.61 4.97
CA ALA A 113 -12.73 -4.75 5.39
C ALA A 113 -11.94 -5.76 6.23
N LEU A 114 -10.62 -5.62 6.29
CA LEU A 114 -9.69 -6.56 6.92
C LEU A 114 -9.84 -7.98 6.37
N THR A 115 -9.86 -8.09 5.04
CA THR A 115 -9.99 -9.37 4.33
C THR A 115 -8.92 -9.51 3.27
N LEU A 116 -8.48 -10.73 3.01
CA LEU A 116 -7.72 -11.09 1.82
C LEU A 116 -8.57 -12.05 0.98
N SER A 117 -8.91 -11.62 -0.23
CA SER A 117 -9.58 -12.42 -1.24
C SER A 117 -8.60 -12.84 -2.35
N GLY A 118 -9.05 -13.75 -3.20
CA GLY A 118 -8.32 -14.16 -4.39
C GLY A 118 -9.09 -15.19 -5.20
N ASP A 119 -8.53 -15.55 -6.32
CA ASP A 119 -9.11 -16.52 -7.23
C ASP A 119 -8.72 -17.93 -6.80
N VAL A 120 -9.67 -18.85 -6.88
CA VAL A 120 -9.52 -20.24 -6.45
C VAL A 120 -9.82 -21.15 -7.62
N ALA A 121 -8.81 -21.90 -8.07
CA ALA A 121 -8.98 -22.94 -9.07
C ALA A 121 -8.71 -24.32 -8.47
N PHE A 122 -9.67 -25.23 -8.66
CA PHE A 122 -9.57 -26.61 -8.22
C PHE A 122 -10.17 -27.53 -9.29
N GLY A 123 -9.37 -28.48 -9.79
CA GLY A 123 -9.76 -29.32 -10.92
C GLY A 123 -10.05 -28.48 -12.16
N GLY A 124 -11.27 -28.56 -12.68
CA GLY A 124 -11.75 -27.75 -13.82
C GLY A 124 -12.60 -26.54 -13.45
N THR A 125 -12.77 -26.26 -12.16
CA THR A 125 -13.60 -25.15 -11.66
C THR A 125 -12.72 -24.00 -11.20
N SER A 126 -13.12 -22.77 -11.53
CA SER A 126 -12.50 -21.54 -11.04
C SER A 126 -13.55 -20.62 -10.43
N LEU A 127 -13.26 -20.07 -9.26
CA LEU A 127 -14.05 -19.08 -8.57
C LEU A 127 -13.21 -17.82 -8.41
N ALA A 128 -13.77 -16.65 -8.73
CA ALA A 128 -13.08 -15.39 -8.57
C ALA A 128 -13.47 -14.68 -7.27
N ASP A 129 -12.57 -13.87 -6.73
CA ASP A 129 -12.80 -13.00 -5.55
C ASP A 129 -13.36 -13.74 -4.33
N VAL A 130 -12.82 -14.93 -4.04
CA VAL A 130 -13.21 -15.71 -2.87
C VAL A 130 -12.56 -15.13 -1.62
N PRO A 131 -13.29 -14.86 -0.53
CA PRO A 131 -12.69 -14.42 0.73
C PRO A 131 -11.96 -15.58 1.42
N LEU A 132 -10.63 -15.57 1.36
CA LEU A 132 -9.78 -16.66 1.82
C LEU A 132 -9.35 -16.49 3.28
N PHE A 133 -8.97 -15.26 3.66
CA PHE A 133 -8.45 -14.97 5.00
C PHE A 133 -9.06 -13.70 5.59
N ASN A 134 -9.24 -13.73 6.90
CA ASN A 134 -9.44 -12.55 7.72
C ASN A 134 -8.07 -12.01 8.14
N LEU A 135 -7.95 -10.68 8.11
CA LEU A 135 -6.79 -9.95 8.57
C LEU A 135 -7.07 -9.41 9.96
N SER A 136 -6.08 -9.49 10.84
CA SER A 136 -6.10 -8.73 12.08
C SER A 136 -4.80 -7.99 12.25
N ALA A 137 -4.89 -6.74 12.73
CA ALA A 137 -3.70 -5.98 13.07
C ALA A 137 -2.95 -6.72 14.18
N SER A 138 -1.69 -7.06 13.91
CA SER A 138 -0.76 -7.52 14.92
C SER A 138 -0.15 -6.29 15.60
N GLY A 139 0.19 -6.41 16.88
CA GLY A 139 0.95 -5.36 17.57
C GLY A 139 2.41 -5.25 17.11
N ASP A 140 2.84 -6.08 16.14
CA ASP A 140 4.20 -6.12 15.61
C ASP A 140 4.28 -5.31 14.31
N LEU A 141 5.02 -4.21 14.33
CA LEU A 141 5.19 -3.34 13.18
C LEU A 141 5.99 -3.98 12.04
N SER A 142 6.70 -5.08 12.32
CA SER A 142 7.47 -5.84 11.33
C SER A 142 6.61 -6.84 10.56
N ALA A 143 5.42 -7.18 11.10
CA ALA A 143 4.48 -8.12 10.53
C ALA A 143 3.03 -7.74 10.91
N PRO A 144 2.54 -6.58 10.43
CA PRO A 144 1.35 -5.92 10.95
C PRO A 144 0.05 -6.69 10.74
N PHE A 145 0.02 -7.73 9.89
CA PHE A 145 -1.21 -8.48 9.64
C PHE A 145 -1.06 -9.95 10.02
N THR A 146 -2.00 -10.47 10.78
CA THR A 146 -2.15 -11.91 11.00
C THR A 146 -3.20 -12.46 10.03
N LEU A 147 -2.86 -13.52 9.31
CA LEU A 147 -3.73 -14.17 8.33
C LEU A 147 -4.44 -15.36 8.97
N THR A 148 -5.76 -15.28 9.10
CA THR A 148 -6.58 -16.37 9.66
C THR A 148 -7.56 -16.88 8.61
N LEU A 149 -7.62 -18.19 8.39
CA LEU A 149 -8.56 -18.77 7.42
C LEU A 149 -10.01 -18.43 7.76
N THR A 150 -10.79 -18.05 6.75
CA THR A 150 -12.24 -17.96 6.90
C THR A 150 -12.84 -19.34 7.14
N SER A 151 -13.99 -19.43 7.82
CA SER A 151 -14.68 -20.70 8.03
C SER A 151 -15.05 -21.38 6.71
N THR A 152 -15.46 -20.59 5.71
CA THR A 152 -15.76 -21.08 4.35
C THR A 152 -14.53 -21.67 3.68
N ALA A 153 -13.40 -20.94 3.67
CA ALA A 153 -12.16 -21.43 3.06
C ALA A 153 -11.62 -22.66 3.80
N ALA A 154 -11.63 -22.64 5.14
CA ALA A 154 -11.22 -23.78 5.95
C ALA A 154 -12.09 -25.03 5.68
N GLY A 155 -13.41 -24.88 5.60
CA GLY A 155 -14.33 -25.98 5.27
C GLY A 155 -14.08 -26.55 3.86
N ALA A 156 -13.82 -25.68 2.89
CA ALA A 156 -13.46 -26.11 1.53
C ALA A 156 -12.14 -26.91 1.51
N LEU A 157 -11.08 -26.40 2.16
CA LEU A 157 -9.79 -27.09 2.24
C LEU A 157 -9.89 -28.43 2.99
N THR A 158 -10.64 -28.46 4.10
CA THR A 158 -10.94 -29.68 4.87
C THR A 158 -11.61 -30.73 3.97
N THR A 159 -12.58 -30.31 3.15
CA THR A 159 -13.32 -31.19 2.23
C THR A 159 -12.46 -31.68 1.08
N ILE A 160 -11.68 -30.80 0.46
CA ILE A 160 -10.85 -31.12 -0.72
C ILE A 160 -9.69 -32.05 -0.35
N PHE A 161 -9.02 -31.78 0.77
CA PHE A 161 -7.80 -32.47 1.16
C PHE A 161 -8.00 -33.54 2.23
N GLY A 162 -9.22 -33.69 2.79
CA GLY A 162 -9.50 -34.64 3.86
C GLY A 162 -8.78 -34.31 5.18
N LEU A 163 -8.55 -33.02 5.43
CA LEU A 163 -7.82 -32.54 6.62
C LEU A 163 -8.72 -32.44 7.85
N PRO A 164 -8.17 -32.35 9.07
CA PRO A 164 -8.93 -31.91 10.24
C PRO A 164 -9.50 -30.50 10.03
N ASN A 165 -10.52 -30.11 10.80
CA ASN A 165 -11.12 -28.77 10.70
C ASN A 165 -10.06 -27.67 10.92
N LEU A 166 -9.84 -26.86 9.89
CA LEU A 166 -8.87 -25.75 9.89
C LEU A 166 -9.48 -24.39 10.25
N THR A 167 -10.73 -24.35 10.72
CA THR A 167 -11.43 -23.09 11.00
C THR A 167 -10.69 -22.31 12.08
N GLY A 168 -10.38 -21.03 11.80
CA GLY A 168 -9.64 -20.18 12.72
C GLY A 168 -8.14 -20.46 12.77
N LEU A 169 -7.61 -21.34 11.89
CA LEU A 169 -6.18 -21.55 11.78
C LEU A 169 -5.51 -20.25 11.30
N THR A 170 -4.60 -19.74 12.11
CA THR A 170 -3.65 -18.70 11.70
C THR A 170 -2.61 -19.33 10.78
N VAL A 171 -2.61 -18.92 9.51
CA VAL A 171 -1.69 -19.47 8.50
C VAL A 171 -0.34 -18.79 8.53
N GLY A 172 -0.31 -17.51 8.86
CA GLY A 172 0.92 -16.76 8.88
C GLY A 172 0.74 -15.31 9.28
N VAL A 173 1.84 -14.59 9.20
CA VAL A 173 1.87 -13.14 9.38
C VAL A 173 2.37 -12.48 8.10
N ALA A 174 1.73 -11.40 7.70
CA ALA A 174 2.01 -10.66 6.48
C ALA A 174 2.54 -9.26 6.80
N ASN A 175 3.54 -8.86 6.01
CA ASN A 175 4.08 -7.51 5.99
C ASN A 175 3.98 -6.96 4.57
N THR A 176 3.27 -5.83 4.43
CA THR A 176 2.99 -5.17 3.15
C THR A 176 3.79 -3.88 3.07
N LEU A 177 4.61 -3.72 2.03
CA LEU A 177 5.40 -2.52 1.77
C LEU A 177 5.00 -1.91 0.42
N PRO A 178 3.81 -1.28 0.33
CA PRO A 178 3.36 -0.62 -0.90
C PRO A 178 4.14 0.67 -1.16
N VAL A 179 4.44 0.93 -2.43
CA VAL A 179 5.03 2.18 -2.93
C VAL A 179 3.93 2.96 -3.64
N THR A 180 3.58 4.14 -3.12
CA THR A 180 2.58 5.01 -3.74
C THR A 180 3.22 6.13 -4.53
N THR A 181 2.49 6.69 -5.50
CA THR A 181 2.95 7.91 -6.19
C THR A 181 3.04 9.05 -5.18
N VAL A 182 4.20 9.71 -5.08
CA VAL A 182 4.32 10.94 -4.31
C VAL A 182 3.68 12.07 -5.11
N PRO A 183 2.60 12.71 -4.64
CA PRO A 183 2.06 13.88 -5.32
C PRO A 183 3.10 15.00 -5.24
N GLU A 184 3.52 15.57 -6.38
CA GLU A 184 4.43 16.71 -6.36
C GLU A 184 3.80 17.84 -5.54
N PRO A 185 4.47 18.33 -4.50
CA PRO A 185 3.87 19.28 -3.61
C PRO A 185 3.65 20.60 -4.37
N ALA A 186 2.55 21.28 -4.07
CA ALA A 186 2.27 22.65 -4.51
C ALA A 186 3.43 23.64 -4.20
N THR A 187 4.41 23.21 -3.40
CA THR A 187 5.73 23.82 -3.20
C THR A 187 6.47 24.15 -4.50
N TYR A 188 6.38 23.35 -5.56
CA TYR A 188 7.01 23.72 -6.84
C TYR A 188 6.32 24.91 -7.49
N LEU A 189 4.99 24.94 -7.47
CA LEU A 189 4.21 26.06 -7.98
C LEU A 189 4.41 27.32 -7.12
N SER A 190 4.52 27.20 -5.80
CA SER A 190 4.79 28.34 -4.92
C SER A 190 6.23 28.84 -5.03
N LEU A 191 7.21 27.95 -5.25
CA LEU A 191 8.60 28.32 -5.54
C LEU A 191 8.70 29.08 -6.86
N LEU A 192 8.08 28.54 -7.92
CA LEU A 192 8.03 29.20 -9.23
C LEU A 192 7.28 30.54 -9.15
N GLY A 193 6.14 30.59 -8.45
CA GLY A 193 5.38 31.81 -8.20
C GLY A 193 6.19 32.86 -7.41
N GLY A 194 6.91 32.44 -6.38
CA GLY A 194 7.78 33.30 -5.58
C GLY A 194 8.93 33.88 -6.40
N LEU A 195 9.59 33.07 -7.23
CA LEU A 195 10.66 33.52 -8.13
C LEU A 195 10.15 34.50 -9.18
N ALA A 196 8.96 34.26 -9.75
CA ALA A 196 8.34 35.17 -10.71
C ALA A 196 8.01 36.53 -10.09
N LEU A 197 7.50 36.56 -8.85
CA LEU A 197 7.22 37.80 -8.12
C LEU A 197 8.50 38.58 -7.82
N ILE A 198 9.55 37.91 -7.35
CA ILE A 198 10.85 38.54 -7.08
C ILE A 198 11.43 39.12 -8.38
N GLY A 199 11.47 38.32 -9.46
CA GLY A 199 11.97 38.75 -10.77
C GLY A 199 11.20 39.94 -11.35
N GLY A 200 9.86 39.91 -11.27
CA GLY A 200 9.00 41.01 -11.72
C GLY A 200 9.19 42.31 -10.92
N SER A 201 9.42 42.20 -9.60
CA SER A 201 9.69 43.37 -8.74
C SER A 201 11.03 44.05 -9.06
N LEU A 202 12.06 43.27 -9.36
CA LEU A 202 13.39 43.77 -9.75
C LEU A 202 13.36 44.39 -11.15
N ALA A 203 12.63 43.78 -12.09
CA ALA A 203 12.46 44.32 -13.44
C ALA A 203 11.76 45.69 -13.44
N ARG A 204 10.68 45.84 -12.64
CA ARG A 204 10.00 47.14 -12.48
C ARG A 204 10.92 48.22 -11.91
N ARG A 205 11.70 47.89 -10.89
CA ARG A 205 12.67 48.82 -10.29
C ARG A 205 13.72 49.30 -11.29
N ARG A 206 14.22 48.40 -12.15
CA ARG A 206 15.16 48.76 -13.21
C ARG A 206 14.54 49.65 -14.28
N ALA A 207 13.32 49.36 -14.71
CA ALA A 207 12.60 50.19 -15.68
C ALA A 207 12.34 51.61 -15.15
N GLN A 208 12.02 51.75 -13.85
CA GLN A 208 11.84 53.05 -13.21
C GLN A 208 13.17 53.83 -13.10
N ALA A 209 14.26 53.18 -12.72
CA ALA A 209 15.58 53.82 -12.65
C ALA A 209 16.11 54.27 -14.04
N GLN A 210 15.76 53.56 -15.11
CA GLN A 210 16.09 53.94 -16.48
C GLN A 210 15.25 55.10 -17.00
N ALA A 211 13.97 55.18 -16.61
CA ALA A 211 13.11 56.32 -16.95
C ALA A 211 13.60 57.63 -16.31
N GLU A 212 14.12 57.57 -15.08
CA GLU A 212 14.67 58.74 -14.36
C GLU A 212 16.01 59.23 -14.92
N THR A 213 16.79 58.36 -15.56
CA THR A 213 18.08 58.73 -16.19
C THR A 213 17.92 59.23 -17.63
N SER A 214 16.75 59.03 -18.25
CA SER A 214 16.46 59.45 -19.63
C SER A 214 15.84 60.85 -19.72
N SER A 215 15.52 61.48 -18.58
CA SER A 215 14.88 62.80 -18.50
C SER A 215 15.85 63.93 -18.13
N VAL A 216 17.14 63.77 -18.43
CA VAL A 216 18.18 64.80 -18.27
C VAL A 216 18.65 65.28 -19.63
#